data_AF-A0A2E0HMJ6-F1
#
_entry.id   AF-A0A2E0HMJ6-F1
#
_cell.length_a   1.000
_cell.length_b   1.000
_cell.length_c   1.000
_cell.angle_alpha   90.00
_cell.angle_beta   90.00
_cell.angle_gamma   90.00
#
_symmetry.space_group_name_H-M   'P 1'
#
loop_
_entity.id
_entity.type
_entity.pdbx_description
1 polymer ?
#
loop_
_entity_poly.entity_id
_entity_poly.type
_entity_poly.pdbx_seq_one_letter_code
_entity_poly.pdbx_strand_id
1 'polypeptide(L)'
;MAQEFEHLRIEKEPINNPRRSGRPPRFKKRSDLVGHGQKLSGALASTTQAVKQQLTSRPGHYVLKLKYEDTLSFNELVAHGVEFVSQEDSHICVVFTTEQGLATFSDHLARLGLDDKDNTRKQLLEALTSIEAWNAEDRKSWALKQYGLPQDEMFTLDVELWPSDLSASPQRKELGNL
;
A
#
# COMPACT_ATOMS: atom_id res chain seq x y z
N MET A 1 -12.31 29.64 -0.84
CA MET A 1 -11.00 30.15 -1.28
C MET A 1 -9.98 29.06 -1.01
N ALA A 2 -9.48 28.39 -2.05
CA ALA A 2 -8.43 27.40 -1.88
C ALA A 2 -7.13 28.18 -1.66
N GLN A 3 -6.52 28.05 -0.48
CA GLN A 3 -5.18 28.58 -0.25
C GLN A 3 -4.22 27.74 -1.10
N GLU A 4 -3.58 28.41 -2.05
CA GLU A 4 -2.50 27.89 -2.87
C GLU A 4 -1.25 27.85 -1.98
N PHE A 5 -1.04 26.73 -1.28
CA PHE A 5 0.15 26.54 -0.45
C PHE A 5 1.34 26.19 -1.34
N GLU A 6 2.46 26.87 -1.15
CA GLU A 6 3.72 26.55 -1.83
C GLU A 6 4.17 25.14 -1.45
N HIS A 7 4.32 24.25 -2.45
CA HIS A 7 4.78 22.89 -2.21
C HIS A 7 6.29 22.87 -1.90
N LEU A 8 6.68 22.20 -0.82
CA LEU A 8 8.08 21.98 -0.49
C LEU A 8 8.76 21.15 -1.60
N ARG A 9 9.82 21.72 -2.19
CA ARG A 9 10.68 21.02 -3.15
C ARG A 9 11.83 20.36 -2.40
N ILE A 10 11.80 19.03 -2.31
CA ILE A 10 12.83 18.22 -1.66
C ILE A 10 13.56 17.43 -2.74
N GLU A 11 14.87 17.60 -2.85
CA GLU A 11 15.70 16.82 -3.77
C GLU A 11 15.79 15.37 -3.28
N LYS A 12 15.58 14.42 -4.20
CA LYS A 12 15.67 13.00 -3.88
C LYS A 12 17.13 12.60 -3.71
N GLU A 13 17.48 12.08 -2.55
CA GLU A 13 18.81 11.52 -2.33
C GLU A 13 19.06 10.33 -3.28
N PRO A 14 20.24 10.22 -3.92
CA PRO A 14 20.56 9.12 -4.80
C PRO A 14 20.56 7.80 -4.04
N ILE A 15 19.60 6.92 -4.35
CA ILE A 15 19.50 5.58 -3.76
C ILE A 15 20.68 4.75 -4.26
N ASN A 16 21.71 4.59 -3.43
CA ASN A 16 22.84 3.69 -3.69
C ASN A 16 22.63 2.34 -2.98
N ASN A 17 21.60 1.59 -3.39
CA ASN A 17 21.43 0.22 -2.93
C ASN A 17 22.05 -0.77 -3.93
N PRO A 18 22.94 -1.67 -3.50
CA PRO A 18 23.47 -2.70 -4.39
C PRO A 18 22.31 -3.56 -4.91
N ARG A 19 22.29 -3.83 -6.23
CA ARG A 19 21.33 -4.76 -6.82
C ARG A 19 21.46 -6.10 -6.11
N ARG A 20 20.35 -6.66 -5.62
CA ARG A 20 20.32 -8.01 -5.04
C ARG A 20 20.90 -9.00 -6.06
N SER A 21 22.06 -9.55 -5.77
CA SER A 21 22.63 -10.70 -6.48
C SER A 21 22.05 -11.97 -5.86
N GLY A 22 21.07 -12.58 -6.53
CA GLY A 22 20.40 -13.76 -5.99
C GLY A 22 19.50 -14.45 -7.01
N ARG A 23 19.19 -15.73 -6.75
CA ARG A 23 18.17 -16.45 -7.52
C ARG A 23 16.81 -15.77 -7.32
N PRO A 24 15.95 -15.77 -8.35
CA PRO A 24 14.60 -15.28 -8.19
C PRO A 24 13.92 -16.03 -7.04
N PRO A 25 13.15 -15.31 -6.23
CA PRO A 25 12.45 -15.88 -5.09
C PRO A 25 11.46 -16.96 -5.54
N ARG A 26 11.27 -17.98 -4.67
CA ARG A 26 10.34 -19.07 -4.93
C ARG A 26 8.99 -18.74 -4.30
N PHE A 27 7.94 -18.80 -5.10
CA PHE A 27 6.56 -18.62 -4.65
C PHE A 27 6.00 -19.96 -4.16
N LYS A 28 5.48 -20.01 -2.94
CA LYS A 28 4.73 -21.17 -2.46
C LYS A 28 3.28 -21.10 -2.96
N LYS A 29 2.90 -22.03 -3.84
CA LYS A 29 1.51 -22.15 -4.30
C LYS A 29 0.57 -22.53 -3.15
N ARG A 30 -0.55 -21.84 -3.04
CA ARG A 30 -1.67 -22.23 -2.15
C ARG A 30 -2.51 -23.30 -2.82
N SER A 31 -2.98 -24.29 -2.05
CA SER A 31 -3.76 -25.42 -2.57
C SER A 31 -5.24 -25.08 -2.77
N ASP A 32 -5.82 -24.19 -1.95
CA ASP A 32 -7.21 -23.73 -2.06
C ASP A 32 -7.24 -22.22 -2.34
N LEU A 33 -7.28 -21.89 -3.63
CA LEU A 33 -7.26 -20.51 -4.11
C LEU A 33 -8.62 -19.82 -3.99
N VAL A 34 -9.70 -20.58 -4.18
CA VAL A 34 -11.06 -20.06 -4.11
C VAL A 34 -11.40 -19.69 -2.66
N GLY A 35 -11.12 -20.59 -1.71
CA GLY A 35 -11.31 -20.30 -0.29
C GLY A 35 -10.44 -19.15 0.20
N HIS A 36 -9.19 -19.06 -0.30
CA HIS A 36 -8.30 -17.93 -0.02
C HIS A 36 -8.85 -16.60 -0.54
N GLY A 37 -9.32 -16.57 -1.78
CA GLY A 37 -9.95 -15.38 -2.39
C GLY A 37 -11.20 -14.93 -1.65
N GLN A 38 -12.04 -15.88 -1.19
CA GLN A 38 -13.23 -15.59 -0.38
C GLN A 38 -12.86 -15.00 0.99
N LYS A 39 -11.85 -15.57 1.67
CA LYS A 39 -11.35 -15.05 2.93
C LYS A 39 -10.85 -13.61 2.79
N LEU A 40 -10.02 -13.34 1.78
CA LEU A 40 -9.49 -12.00 1.51
C LEU A 40 -10.60 -11.03 1.10
N SER A 41 -11.59 -11.47 0.33
CA SER A 41 -12.77 -10.66 -0.01
C SER A 41 -13.53 -10.21 1.24
N GLY A 42 -13.73 -11.12 2.20
CA GLY A 42 -14.34 -10.78 3.50
C GLY A 42 -13.53 -9.73 4.27
N ALA A 43 -12.20 -9.92 4.35
CA ALA A 43 -11.31 -8.98 5.00
C ALA A 43 -11.30 -7.60 4.32
N LEU A 44 -11.32 -7.56 2.97
CA LEU A 44 -11.39 -6.33 2.20
C LEU A 44 -12.71 -5.59 2.43
N ALA A 45 -13.84 -6.30 2.51
CA ALA A 45 -15.13 -5.68 2.78
C ALA A 45 -15.18 -5.00 4.15
N SER A 46 -14.74 -5.69 5.20
CA SER A 46 -14.64 -5.11 6.56
C SER A 46 -13.65 -3.95 6.61
N THR A 47 -12.50 -4.10 5.95
CA THR A 47 -11.48 -3.04 5.87
C THR A 47 -12.00 -1.81 5.13
N THR A 48 -12.75 -1.99 4.03
CA THR A 48 -13.36 -0.92 3.26
C THR A 48 -14.32 -0.09 4.11
N GLN A 49 -15.14 -0.75 4.93
CA GLN A 49 -16.02 -0.05 5.86
C GLN A 49 -15.21 0.77 6.88
N ALA A 50 -14.13 0.21 7.42
CA ALA A 50 -13.27 0.89 8.39
C ALA A 50 -12.56 2.10 7.79
N VAL A 51 -11.91 1.97 6.63
CA VAL A 51 -11.15 3.08 6.01
C VAL A 51 -12.05 4.21 5.53
N LYS A 52 -13.30 3.93 5.14
CA LYS A 52 -14.28 4.96 4.77
C LYS A 52 -14.71 5.84 5.94
N GLN A 53 -14.54 5.36 7.17
CA GLN A 53 -14.83 6.12 8.39
C GLN A 53 -13.62 6.87 8.94
N GLN A 54 -12.41 6.63 8.40
CA GLN A 54 -11.21 7.31 8.84
C GLN A 54 -11.11 8.72 8.27
N LEU A 55 -10.49 9.62 9.04
CA LEU A 55 -10.06 10.90 8.51
C LEU A 55 -8.96 10.68 7.47
N THR A 56 -9.21 11.15 6.24
CA THR A 56 -8.29 11.06 5.12
C THR A 56 -7.74 12.44 4.78
N SER A 57 -6.51 12.50 4.29
CA SER A 57 -5.91 13.73 3.77
C SER A 57 -6.51 14.15 2.42
N ARG A 58 -7.05 13.18 1.65
CA ARG A 58 -7.65 13.40 0.34
C ARG A 58 -8.96 12.60 0.21
N PRO A 59 -10.12 13.27 0.03
CA PRO A 59 -11.40 12.59 -0.13
C PRO A 59 -11.37 11.57 -1.28
N GLY A 60 -11.92 10.38 -1.05
CA GLY A 60 -11.97 9.30 -2.05
C GLY A 60 -10.68 8.47 -2.18
N HIS A 61 -9.66 8.77 -1.38
CA HIS A 61 -8.42 7.98 -1.29
C HIS A 61 -8.32 7.29 0.08
N TYR A 62 -7.90 6.03 0.05
CA TYR A 62 -7.79 5.18 1.23
C TYR A 62 -6.40 4.57 1.32
N VAL A 63 -5.98 4.27 2.55
CA VAL A 63 -4.69 3.65 2.84
C VAL A 63 -4.92 2.26 3.42
N LEU A 64 -4.36 1.25 2.77
CA LEU A 64 -4.44 -0.14 3.20
C LEU A 64 -3.06 -0.65 3.61
N LYS A 65 -3.09 -1.61 4.53
CA LYS A 65 -1.95 -2.40 4.95
C LYS A 65 -2.13 -3.81 4.39
N LEU A 66 -1.23 -4.22 3.51
CA LEU A 66 -1.21 -5.55 2.93
C LEU A 66 -0.12 -6.38 3.57
N LYS A 67 -0.47 -7.56 4.09
CA LYS A 67 0.52 -8.56 4.51
C LYS A 67 0.66 -9.59 3.42
N TYR A 68 1.89 -10.01 3.16
CA TYR A 68 2.19 -11.02 2.16
C TYR A 68 3.26 -11.99 2.65
N GLU A 69 3.18 -13.22 2.14
CA GLU A 69 4.21 -14.24 2.26
C GLU A 69 5.08 -14.23 0.99
N ASP A 70 6.35 -14.61 1.14
CA ASP A 70 7.34 -14.62 0.08
C ASP A 70 7.57 -13.22 -0.55
N THR A 71 7.95 -13.17 -1.82
CA THR A 71 8.25 -11.92 -2.51
C THR A 71 7.08 -11.43 -3.33
N LEU A 72 6.79 -10.14 -3.23
CA LEU A 72 5.75 -9.49 -4.01
C LEU A 72 6.39 -8.57 -5.06
N SER A 73 5.94 -8.70 -6.31
CA SER A 73 6.27 -7.72 -7.36
C SER A 73 5.34 -6.53 -7.20
N PHE A 74 5.84 -5.41 -6.67
CA PHE A 74 5.01 -4.21 -6.44
C PHE A 74 4.52 -3.54 -7.74
N ASN A 75 5.14 -3.87 -8.89
CA ASN A 75 4.74 -3.32 -10.19
C ASN A 75 3.34 -3.80 -10.62
N GLU A 76 2.87 -4.92 -10.08
CA GLU A 76 1.57 -5.51 -10.44
C GLU A 76 0.43 -4.98 -9.58
N LEU A 77 0.72 -4.31 -8.45
CA LEU A 77 -0.28 -3.73 -7.56
C LEU A 77 -1.27 -2.83 -8.31
N VAL A 78 -0.76 -2.01 -9.24
CA VAL A 78 -1.58 -1.07 -10.03
C VAL A 78 -2.63 -1.81 -10.85
N ALA A 79 -2.31 -2.99 -11.36
CA ALA A 79 -3.27 -3.82 -12.09
C ALA A 79 -4.41 -4.31 -11.21
N HIS A 80 -4.23 -4.35 -9.88
CA HIS A 80 -5.27 -4.70 -8.90
C HIS A 80 -5.95 -3.47 -8.28
N GLY A 81 -5.71 -2.26 -8.81
CA GLY A 81 -6.35 -1.04 -8.31
C GLY A 81 -5.74 -0.50 -7.00
N VAL A 82 -4.54 -0.94 -6.66
CA VAL A 82 -3.79 -0.49 -5.48
C VAL A 82 -2.42 0.01 -5.90
N GLU A 83 -1.85 0.98 -5.18
CA GLU A 83 -0.58 1.58 -5.55
C GLU A 83 0.40 1.55 -4.38
N PHE A 84 1.64 1.12 -4.62
CA PHE A 84 2.68 1.00 -3.60
C PHE A 84 3.07 2.37 -3.03
N VAL A 85 3.08 2.51 -1.70
CA VAL A 85 3.53 3.72 -1.00
C VAL A 85 4.84 3.46 -0.28
N SER A 86 4.83 2.47 0.61
CA SER A 86 5.96 2.13 1.46
C SER A 86 5.94 0.63 1.79
N GLN A 87 7.08 0.13 2.24
CA GLN A 87 7.24 -1.20 2.78
C GLN A 87 7.63 -1.09 4.26
N GLU A 88 6.84 -1.71 5.12
CA GLU A 88 7.16 -1.89 6.54
C GLU A 88 7.63 -3.33 6.72
N ASP A 89 8.77 -3.54 7.39
CA ASP A 89 9.38 -4.87 7.50
C ASP A 89 9.52 -5.60 6.13
N SER A 90 9.84 -6.90 6.14
CA SER A 90 9.97 -7.66 4.90
C SER A 90 8.65 -8.20 4.32
N HIS A 91 7.52 -8.02 5.03
CA HIS A 91 6.24 -8.70 4.72
C HIS A 91 5.01 -7.79 4.77
N ILE A 92 5.19 -6.49 5.00
CA ILE A 92 4.08 -5.53 5.04
C ILE A 92 4.29 -4.48 3.95
N CYS A 93 3.25 -4.23 3.19
CA CYS A 93 3.20 -3.20 2.17
C CYS A 93 2.08 -2.22 2.51
N VAL A 94 2.39 -0.93 2.52
CA VAL A 94 1.41 0.14 2.62
C VAL A 94 1.04 0.57 1.21
N VAL A 95 -0.27 0.61 0.91
CA VAL A 95 -0.78 0.97 -0.42
C VAL A 95 -1.86 2.02 -0.35
N PHE A 96 -1.95 2.81 -1.41
CA PHE A 96 -3.10 3.68 -1.67
C PHE A 96 -4.08 3.03 -2.62
N THR A 97 -5.34 3.41 -2.49
CA THR A 97 -6.40 3.00 -3.41
C THR A 97 -7.53 4.03 -3.44
N THR A 98 -8.33 3.98 -4.49
CA THR A 98 -9.55 4.78 -4.66
C THR A 98 -10.78 3.90 -4.51
N GLU A 99 -11.99 4.46 -4.57
CA GLU A 99 -13.21 3.65 -4.62
C GLU A 99 -13.23 2.67 -5.81
N GLN A 100 -12.79 3.13 -6.98
CA GLN A 100 -12.64 2.28 -8.16
C GLN A 100 -11.55 1.22 -7.96
N GLY A 101 -10.46 1.59 -7.29
CA GLY A 101 -9.39 0.67 -6.94
C GLY A 101 -9.85 -0.46 -6.02
N LEU A 102 -10.62 -0.13 -4.98
CA LEU A 102 -11.24 -1.11 -4.08
C LEU A 102 -12.18 -2.05 -4.82
N ALA A 103 -13.01 -1.53 -5.73
CA ALA A 103 -13.91 -2.35 -6.55
C ALA A 103 -13.13 -3.31 -7.47
N THR A 104 -12.07 -2.81 -8.11
CA THR A 104 -11.17 -3.62 -8.96
C THR A 104 -10.50 -4.72 -8.15
N PHE A 105 -9.99 -4.39 -6.97
CA PHE A 105 -9.34 -5.35 -6.10
C PHE A 105 -10.30 -6.45 -5.64
N SER A 106 -11.54 -6.07 -5.30
CA SER A 106 -12.60 -7.00 -4.94
C SER A 106 -12.98 -7.94 -6.08
N ASP A 107 -13.14 -7.44 -7.31
CA ASP A 107 -13.44 -8.28 -8.49
C ASP A 107 -12.31 -9.29 -8.75
N HIS A 108 -11.06 -8.85 -8.63
CA HIS A 108 -9.90 -9.71 -8.83
C HIS A 108 -9.81 -10.81 -7.76
N LEU A 109 -10.10 -10.51 -6.49
CA LEU A 109 -10.16 -11.52 -5.42
C LEU A 109 -11.30 -12.52 -5.64
N ALA A 110 -12.46 -12.07 -6.12
CA ALA A 110 -13.61 -12.94 -6.40
C ALA A 110 -13.34 -13.94 -7.53
N ARG A 111 -12.45 -13.59 -8.47
CA ARG A 111 -12.04 -14.46 -9.60
C ARG A 111 -10.86 -15.38 -9.27
N LEU A 112 -10.25 -15.24 -8.10
CA LEU A 112 -9.08 -16.02 -7.72
C LEU A 112 -9.42 -17.53 -7.69
N GLY A 113 -8.74 -18.31 -8.53
CA GLY A 113 -8.97 -19.75 -8.65
C GLY A 113 -10.14 -20.15 -9.57
N LEU A 114 -10.85 -19.19 -10.18
CA LEU A 114 -11.92 -19.45 -11.16
C LEU A 114 -11.43 -19.35 -12.61
N ASP A 115 -10.50 -18.43 -12.89
CA ASP A 115 -9.93 -18.21 -14.23
C ASP A 115 -8.39 -18.26 -14.17
N ASP A 116 -7.78 -19.28 -14.77
CA ASP A 116 -6.33 -19.56 -14.68
C ASP A 116 -5.53 -18.93 -15.83
N LYS A 117 -6.15 -18.04 -16.61
CA LYS A 117 -5.57 -17.49 -17.85
C LYS A 117 -4.51 -16.40 -17.61
N ASP A 118 -4.40 -15.84 -16.41
CA ASP A 118 -3.52 -14.70 -16.12
C ASP A 118 -2.63 -14.95 -14.89
N ASN A 119 -1.64 -15.84 -15.06
CA ASN A 119 -0.76 -16.32 -13.99
C ASN A 119 0.04 -15.23 -13.27
N THR A 120 0.35 -14.12 -13.95
CA THR A 120 1.17 -13.04 -13.37
C THR A 120 0.38 -12.27 -12.31
N ARG A 121 -0.86 -11.86 -12.63
CA ARG A 121 -1.77 -11.17 -11.69
C ARG A 121 -2.15 -12.05 -10.48
N LYS A 122 -2.15 -13.36 -10.68
CA LYS A 122 -2.50 -14.33 -9.65
C LYS A 122 -1.47 -14.42 -8.52
N GLN A 123 -0.18 -14.27 -8.84
CA GLN A 123 0.92 -14.43 -7.87
C GLN A 123 0.80 -13.44 -6.71
N LEU A 124 0.42 -12.20 -7.00
CA LEU A 124 0.20 -11.18 -5.99
C LEU A 124 -0.92 -11.60 -5.02
N LEU A 125 -2.07 -11.98 -5.56
CA LEU A 125 -3.23 -12.39 -4.75
C LEU A 125 -2.97 -13.67 -3.94
N GLU A 126 -2.20 -14.60 -4.50
CA GLU A 126 -1.73 -15.80 -3.80
C GLU A 126 -0.78 -15.48 -2.65
N ALA A 127 0.12 -14.52 -2.84
CA ALA A 127 1.09 -14.12 -1.83
C ALA A 127 0.44 -13.39 -0.66
N LEU A 128 -0.67 -12.67 -0.88
CA LEU A 128 -1.38 -11.94 0.18
C LEU A 128 -1.87 -12.88 1.28
N THR A 129 -1.71 -12.45 2.53
CA THR A 129 -2.16 -13.18 3.73
C THR A 129 -3.18 -12.39 4.54
N SER A 130 -3.14 -11.05 4.47
CA SER A 130 -4.05 -10.15 5.17
C SER A 130 -4.23 -8.83 4.42
N ILE A 131 -5.41 -8.24 4.58
CA ILE A 131 -5.76 -6.89 4.16
C ILE A 131 -6.31 -6.19 5.40
N GLU A 132 -5.67 -5.11 5.81
CA GLU A 132 -5.98 -4.37 7.04
C GLU A 132 -6.08 -2.86 6.74
N ALA A 133 -6.82 -2.14 7.58
CA ALA A 133 -6.87 -0.68 7.53
C ALA A 133 -5.59 -0.09 8.15
N TRP A 134 -4.98 0.91 7.51
CA TRP A 134 -3.87 1.66 8.11
C TRP A 134 -4.40 2.61 9.20
N ASN A 135 -4.34 2.16 10.45
CA ASN A 135 -5.03 2.80 11.56
C ASN A 135 -4.15 3.81 12.32
N ALA A 136 -4.68 4.40 13.39
CA ALA A 136 -3.98 5.40 14.18
C ALA A 136 -2.70 4.87 14.88
N GLU A 137 -2.68 3.60 15.31
CA GLU A 137 -1.49 2.99 15.92
C GLU A 137 -0.39 2.72 14.89
N ASP A 138 -0.78 2.35 13.66
CA ASP A 138 0.18 2.19 12.56
C ASP A 138 0.86 3.53 12.21
N ARG A 139 0.15 4.66 12.36
CA ARG A 139 0.67 6.02 12.12
C ARG A 139 1.60 6.55 13.22
N LYS A 140 1.73 5.85 14.35
CA LYS A 140 2.64 6.29 15.42
C LYS A 140 4.07 5.88 15.09
N SER A 141 4.97 6.86 15.15
CA SER A 141 6.41 6.62 15.08
C SER A 141 6.88 5.73 16.24
N TRP A 142 8.07 5.15 16.07
CA TRP A 142 8.70 4.35 17.12
C TRP A 142 8.82 5.11 18.45
N ALA A 143 9.18 6.40 18.39
CA ALA A 143 9.34 7.24 19.58
C ALA A 143 8.02 7.42 20.33
N LEU A 144 6.90 7.68 19.63
CA LEU A 144 5.59 7.81 20.27
C LEU A 144 5.11 6.49 20.89
N LYS A 145 5.46 5.36 20.29
CA LYS A 145 5.16 4.02 20.84
C LYS A 145 5.95 3.75 22.13
N GLN A 146 7.19 4.21 22.21
CA GLN A 146 8.08 3.93 23.34
C GLN A 146 7.95 4.93 24.50
N TYR A 147 7.80 6.22 24.19
CA TYR A 147 7.85 7.30 25.18
C TYR A 147 6.49 7.98 25.41
N GLY A 148 5.49 7.69 24.57
CA GLY A 148 4.20 8.36 24.62
C GLY A 148 4.24 9.76 24.02
N LEU A 149 3.16 10.53 24.23
CA LEU A 149 3.09 11.93 23.79
C LEU A 149 3.97 12.82 24.69
N PRO A 150 4.73 13.75 24.11
CA PRO A 150 5.49 14.74 24.87
C PRO A 150 4.56 15.56 25.76
N GLN A 151 5.02 15.88 26.98
CA GLN A 151 4.27 16.68 27.96
C GLN A 151 4.68 18.16 27.93
N ASP A 152 5.80 18.47 27.27
CA ASP A 152 6.31 19.82 27.14
C ASP A 152 5.47 20.62 26.12
N GLU A 153 5.30 21.91 26.38
CA GLU A 153 4.58 22.82 25.49
C GLU A 153 5.27 22.93 24.11
N MET A 154 6.60 22.80 24.08
CA MET A 154 7.40 22.76 22.85
C MET A 154 8.11 21.42 22.74
N PHE A 155 7.93 20.75 21.60
CA PHE A 155 8.57 19.47 21.30
C PHE A 155 8.95 19.40 19.81
N THR A 156 9.90 18.51 19.50
CA THR A 156 10.25 18.22 18.11
C THR A 156 9.32 17.14 17.56
N LEU A 157 8.69 17.43 16.42
CA LEU A 157 7.87 16.48 15.70
C LEU A 157 8.68 15.90 14.54
N ASP A 158 8.85 14.58 14.56
CA ASP A 158 9.34 13.82 13.41
C ASP A 158 8.15 13.50 12.49
N VAL A 159 8.25 13.86 11.21
CA VAL A 159 7.15 13.74 10.24
C VAL A 159 7.64 12.95 9.03
N GLU A 160 6.95 11.86 8.72
CA GLU A 160 7.13 11.14 7.46
C GLU A 160 6.21 11.73 6.39
N LEU A 161 6.82 12.17 5.28
CA LEU A 161 6.10 12.68 4.13
C LEU A 161 5.99 11.58 3.07
N TRP A 162 4.76 11.29 2.67
CA TRP A 162 4.50 10.44 1.51
C TRP A 162 4.16 11.29 0.30
N PRO A 163 4.64 10.91 -0.90
CA PRO A 163 4.36 11.66 -2.11
C PRO A 163 2.84 11.69 -2.39
N SER A 164 2.33 12.85 -2.81
CA SER A 164 0.94 13.01 -3.25
C SER A 164 0.64 12.21 -4.52
N ASP A 165 1.66 12.02 -5.37
CA ASP A 165 1.60 11.29 -6.64
C ASP A 165 2.80 10.34 -6.78
N LEU A 166 2.51 9.09 -7.16
CA LEU A 166 3.49 8.00 -7.17
C LEU A 166 4.34 7.98 -8.46
N SER A 167 5.52 7.36 -8.40
CA SER A 167 6.55 7.34 -9.47
C SER A 167 6.05 6.87 -10.84
N ALA A 168 4.96 6.11 -10.89
CA ALA A 168 4.37 5.59 -12.11
C ALA A 168 3.13 6.38 -12.58
N SER A 169 2.65 7.38 -11.83
CA SER A 169 1.46 8.15 -12.22
C SER A 169 1.74 8.96 -13.49
N PRO A 170 0.75 9.10 -14.40
CA PRO A 170 0.89 9.96 -15.57
C PRO A 170 1.29 11.39 -15.18
N GLN A 171 0.69 11.94 -14.11
CA GLN A 171 0.98 13.28 -13.60
C GLN A 171 2.45 13.44 -13.16
N ARG A 172 3.07 12.43 -12.57
CA ARG A 172 4.48 12.50 -12.17
C ARG A 172 5.44 12.37 -13.35
N LYS A 173 5.06 11.63 -14.40
CA LYS A 173 5.85 11.60 -15.66
C LYS A 173 5.88 12.97 -16.34
N GLU A 174 4.79 13.74 -16.25
CA GLU A 174 4.74 15.11 -16.78
C GLU A 174 5.58 16.10 -15.96
N LEU A 175 5.61 15.94 -14.63
CA LEU A 175 6.40 16.78 -13.73
C LEU A 175 7.91 16.48 -13.74
N GLY A 176 8.34 15.30 -14.22
CA GLY A 176 9.74 14.87 -14.26
C GLY A 176 10.54 15.31 -15.49
N ASN A 177 9.93 16.08 -16.41
CA ASN A 177 10.57 16.61 -17.62
C ASN A 177 10.95 18.11 -17.51
N LEU A 178 11.04 18.65 -16.30
CA LEU A 178 11.50 20.01 -16.01
C LEU A 178 12.83 19.99 -15.24
#